data_AF-A0AAU8DGQ7-F1
#
_entry.id   AF-A0AAU8DGQ7-F1
#
_cell.length_a   1.000
_cell.length_b   1.000
_cell.length_c   1.000
_cell.angle_alpha   90.00
_cell.angle_beta   90.00
_cell.angle_gamma   90.00
#
_symmetry.space_group_name_H-M   'P 1'
#
loop_
_entity.id
_entity.type
_entity.pdbx_description
1 polymer ?
#
loop_
_entity_poly.entity_id
_entity_poly.type
_entity_poly.pdbx_seq_one_letter_code
_entity_poly.pdbx_strand_id
1 'polypeptide(L)'
;MSTLHAMGSTCNPAEMARVRSPLEAFNTLRNAATVFAVHLSASIQHRGTMRTLDRFCDRRLHDLGFERDWNGTIIRIVDGQ
;
A
#
# COMPACT_ATOMS: atom_id res chain seq x y z
N MET A 1 -70.62 8.53 -4.92
CA MET A 1 -69.71 7.71 -5.76
C MET A 1 -68.31 8.26 -5.58
N SER A 2 -67.39 7.40 -5.14
CA SER A 2 -66.04 7.73 -4.67
C SER A 2 -65.01 7.30 -5.72
N THR A 3 -64.03 8.14 -6.02
CA THR A 3 -62.77 7.72 -6.67
C THR A 3 -61.61 8.54 -6.12
N LEU A 4 -61.15 8.14 -4.93
CA LEU A 4 -59.82 8.49 -4.41
C LEU A 4 -58.78 7.75 -5.27
N HIS A 5 -58.14 8.45 -6.19
CA HIS A 5 -56.96 7.94 -6.88
C HIS A 5 -55.79 7.88 -5.89
N ALA A 6 -55.55 6.69 -5.36
CA ALA A 6 -54.34 6.37 -4.62
C ALA A 6 -53.14 6.55 -5.56
N MET A 7 -52.37 7.63 -5.36
CA MET A 7 -51.07 7.82 -5.99
C MET A 7 -50.06 6.90 -5.29
N GLY A 8 -50.17 5.60 -5.57
CA GLY A 8 -49.18 4.60 -5.21
C GLY A 8 -47.96 4.78 -6.08
N SER A 9 -47.06 5.69 -5.67
CA SER A 9 -45.68 5.71 -6.16
C SER A 9 -44.98 4.48 -5.58
N THR A 10 -45.19 3.33 -6.22
CA THR A 10 -44.49 2.10 -5.88
C THR A 10 -43.06 2.24 -6.37
N CYS A 11 -42.17 2.62 -5.45
CA CYS A 11 -40.73 2.55 -5.67
C CYS A 11 -40.38 1.10 -6.02
N ASN A 12 -39.85 0.87 -7.22
CA ASN A 12 -39.68 -0.47 -7.77
C ASN A 12 -38.43 -1.11 -7.14
N PRO A 13 -38.54 -2.22 -6.38
CA PRO A 13 -37.39 -2.80 -5.67
C PRO A 13 -36.28 -3.30 -6.61
N ALA A 14 -36.62 -3.61 -7.86
CA ALA A 14 -35.66 -3.96 -8.90
C ALA A 14 -34.72 -2.79 -9.28
N GLU A 15 -35.17 -1.55 -9.12
CA GLU A 15 -34.40 -0.36 -9.43
C GLU A 15 -33.40 -0.03 -8.29
N MET A 16 -33.80 -0.23 -7.03
CA MET A 16 -32.88 -0.16 -5.87
C MET A 16 -31.80 -1.24 -5.92
N ALA A 17 -32.14 -2.48 -6.31
CA ALA A 17 -31.16 -3.55 -6.45
C ALA A 17 -30.08 -3.24 -7.50
N ARG A 18 -30.47 -2.55 -8.58
CA ARG A 18 -29.57 -2.15 -9.68
C ARG A 18 -28.60 -1.02 -9.30
N VAL A 19 -28.94 -0.21 -8.30
CA VAL A 19 -28.08 0.86 -7.76
C VAL A 19 -27.25 0.38 -6.56
N ARG A 20 -27.70 -0.67 -5.88
CA ARG A 20 -26.97 -1.30 -4.78
C ARG A 20 -25.75 -2.09 -5.26
N SER A 21 -25.86 -2.80 -6.40
CA SER A 21 -24.75 -3.58 -6.94
C SER A 21 -23.53 -2.76 -7.41
N PRO A 22 -23.67 -1.59 -8.07
CA PRO A 22 -22.53 -0.78 -8.48
C PRO A 22 -21.88 -0.09 -7.29
N LEU A 23 -22.68 0.40 -6.33
CA LEU A 23 -22.15 1.03 -5.12
C LEU A 23 -21.34 0.03 -4.28
N GLU A 24 -21.81 -1.21 -4.14
CA GLU A 24 -21.07 -2.28 -3.49
C GLU A 24 -19.77 -2.60 -4.24
N ALA A 25 -19.79 -2.66 -5.58
CA ALA A 25 -18.60 -2.86 -6.39
C ALA A 25 -17.57 -1.72 -6.25
N PHE A 26 -18.02 -0.46 -6.17
CA PHE A 26 -17.13 0.67 -5.90
C PHE A 26 -16.52 0.60 -4.49
N ASN A 27 -17.32 0.22 -3.50
CA ASN A 27 -16.83 0.09 -2.13
C ASN A 27 -15.82 -1.05 -1.98
N THR A 28 -16.04 -2.19 -2.64
CA THR A 28 -15.07 -3.30 -2.64
C THR A 28 -13.78 -2.92 -3.35
N LEU A 29 -13.86 -2.25 -4.51
CA LEU A 29 -12.68 -1.74 -5.22
C LEU A 29 -11.91 -0.73 -4.36
N ARG A 30 -12.61 0.22 -3.73
CA ARG A 30 -12.00 1.19 -2.83
C ARG A 30 -11.30 0.51 -1.67
N ASN A 31 -11.94 -0.47 -1.02
CA ASN A 31 -11.34 -1.20 0.09
C ASN A 31 -10.08 -1.95 -0.35
N ALA A 32 -10.14 -2.66 -1.48
CA ALA A 32 -8.98 -3.34 -2.05
C ALA A 32 -7.84 -2.35 -2.36
N ALA A 33 -8.15 -1.20 -2.96
CA ALA A 33 -7.18 -0.16 -3.25
C ALA A 33 -6.55 0.42 -1.96
N THR A 34 -7.33 0.63 -0.90
CA THR A 34 -6.81 1.12 0.39
C THR A 34 -5.87 0.11 1.03
N VAL A 35 -6.21 -1.18 1.03
CA VAL A 35 -5.34 -2.25 1.57
C VAL A 35 -4.05 -2.31 0.76
N PHE A 36 -4.14 -2.28 -0.57
CA PHE A 36 -2.97 -2.27 -1.44
C PHE A 36 -2.09 -1.04 -1.19
N ALA A 37 -2.67 0.14 -1.05
CA ALA A 37 -1.94 1.37 -0.77
C ALA A 37 -1.18 1.30 0.56
N VAL A 38 -1.78 0.72 1.61
CA VAL A 38 -1.11 0.49 2.90
C VAL A 38 0.09 -0.44 2.74
N HIS A 39 -0.08 -1.58 2.07
CA HIS A 39 1.03 -2.52 1.85
C HIS A 39 2.14 -1.93 0.98
N LEU A 40 1.79 -1.17 -0.06
CA LEU A 40 2.75 -0.50 -0.91
C LEU A 40 3.54 0.55 -0.13
N SER A 41 2.85 1.37 0.66
CA SER A 41 3.48 2.38 1.50
C SER A 41 4.43 1.75 2.52
N ALA A 42 3.99 0.70 3.22
CA ALA A 42 4.82 -0.05 4.16
C ALA A 42 6.07 -0.65 3.47
N SER A 43 5.92 -1.18 2.25
CA SER A 43 7.04 -1.73 1.48
C SER A 43 8.04 -0.66 1.05
N ILE A 44 7.56 0.52 0.64
CA ILE A 44 8.41 1.65 0.27
C ILE A 44 9.16 2.16 1.50
N GLN A 45 8.46 2.35 2.62
CA GLN A 45 9.06 2.76 3.89
C GLN A 45 10.12 1.76 4.34
N HIS A 46 9.80 0.46 4.33
CA HIS A 46 10.74 -0.59 4.70
C HIS A 46 12.01 -0.56 3.83
N ARG A 47 11.86 -0.46 2.49
CA ARG A 47 13.00 -0.33 1.58
C ARG A 47 13.81 0.94 1.84
N GLY A 48 13.14 2.05 2.14
CA GLY A 48 13.79 3.32 2.50
C GLY A 48 14.61 3.18 3.78
N THR A 49 14.02 2.64 4.84
CA THR A 49 14.70 2.38 6.12
C THR A 49 15.88 1.44 5.95
N MET A 50 15.72 0.34 5.21
CA MET A 50 16.82 -0.60 4.94
C MET A 50 17.97 0.06 4.19
N ARG A 51 17.69 0.89 3.18
CA ARG A 51 18.74 1.66 2.47
C ARG A 51 19.45 2.66 3.37
N THR A 52 18.73 3.30 4.29
CA THR A 52 19.33 4.21 5.26
C THR A 52 20.23 3.46 6.23
N LEU A 53 19.79 2.30 6.72
CA LEU A 53 20.59 1.44 7.58
C LEU A 53 21.83 0.93 6.87
N ASP A 54 21.71 0.49 5.62
CA ASP A 54 22.84 0.00 4.81
C ASP A 54 23.91 1.10 4.66
N ARG A 55 23.51 2.32 4.28
CA ARG A 55 24.43 3.46 4.20
C ARG A 55 25.07 3.84 5.53
N PHE A 56 24.32 3.75 6.62
CA PHE A 56 24.85 4.01 7.96
C PHE A 56 25.86 2.94 8.36
N CYS A 57 25.55 1.67 8.10
CA CYS A 57 26.44 0.54 8.33
C CYS A 57 27.70 0.65 7.50
N ASP A 58 27.60 0.95 6.20
CA ASP A 58 28.75 1.11 5.30
C ASP A 58 29.67 2.23 5.78
N ARG A 59 29.10 3.38 6.16
CA ARG A 59 29.88 4.50 6.72
C ARG A 59 30.58 4.09 8.01
N ARG A 60 29.87 3.42 8.91
CA ARG A 60 30.44 2.97 10.19
C ARG A 60 31.49 1.87 10.00
N LEU A 61 31.30 0.98 9.02
CA LEU A 61 32.29 -0.03 8.64
C LEU A 61 33.57 0.67 8.19
N HIS A 62 33.44 1.66 7.31
CA HIS A 62 34.57 2.43 6.82
C HIS A 62 35.28 3.17 7.96
N ASP A 63 34.53 3.80 8.88
CA ASP A 63 35.10 4.46 10.06
C ASP A 63 35.87 3.49 10.98
N LEU A 64 35.52 2.20 10.96
CA LEU A 64 36.21 1.14 11.69
C LEU A 64 37.38 0.52 10.89
N GLY A 65 37.67 1.00 9.68
CA GLY A 65 38.70 0.46 8.80
C GLY A 65 38.27 -0.83 8.09
N PHE A 66 36.97 -0.99 7.80
CA PHE A 66 36.41 -2.11 7.08
C PHE A 66 35.61 -1.65 5.86
N GLU A 67 35.55 -2.49 4.84
CA GLU A 67 34.74 -2.29 3.64
C GLU A 67 33.90 -3.54 3.36
N ARG A 68 32.77 -3.37 2.68
CA ARG A 68 31.92 -4.46 2.23
C ARG A 68 32.15 -4.70 0.73
N ASP A 69 32.59 -5.90 0.39
CA ASP A 69 32.75 -6.36 -1.00
C ASP A 69 31.39 -6.52 -1.70
N TRP A 70 31.38 -6.61 -3.03
CA TRP A 70 30.16 -6.72 -3.84
C TRP A 70 29.31 -7.96 -3.51
N ASN A 71 29.93 -9.02 -2.99
CA ASN A 71 29.27 -10.24 -2.53
C ASN A 71 28.74 -10.14 -1.08
N GLY A 72 28.97 -9.01 -0.40
CA GLY A 72 28.55 -8.74 0.96
C GLY A 72 29.57 -9.14 2.06
N THR A 73 30.72 -9.71 1.70
CA THR A 73 31.80 -10.06 2.63
C THR A 73 32.42 -8.78 3.20
N ILE A 74 32.66 -8.75 4.51
CA ILE A 74 33.32 -7.63 5.17
C ILE A 74 34.82 -7.89 5.21
N ILE A 75 35.60 -7.00 4.62
CA ILE A 75 37.06 -7.05 4.54
C ILE A 75 37.66 -5.87 5.28
N ARG A 76 38.89 -6.02 5.79
CA ARG A 76 39.63 -4.86 6.32
C ARG A 76 40.11 -4.00 5.18
N ILE A 77 39.98 -2.68 5.35
CA ILE A 77 40.66 -1.69 4.53
C ILE A 77 42.13 -1.79 4.94
N VAL A 78 42.89 -2.57 4.20
CA VAL A 78 44.35 -2.55 4.30
C VAL A 78 44.76 -1.37 3.44
N ASP A 79 45.02 -0.22 4.07
CA ASP A 79 45.73 0.87 3.40
C ASP A 79 47.03 0.27 2.83
N GLY A 80 47.18 0.33 1.51
CA GLY A 80 48.19 -0.42 0.78
C GLY A 80 49.60 -0.24 1.33
N GLN A 81 50.37 -1.34 1.28
CA GLN A 81 51.74 -1.25 0.80
C GLN A 81 51.75 -1.31 -0.71
#